data_AF-H3NPL6-F1
#
_entry.id   AF-H3NPL6-F1
#
_cell.length_a   1.000
_cell.length_b   1.000
_cell.length_c   1.000
_cell.angle_alpha   90.00
_cell.angle_beta   90.00
_cell.angle_gamma   90.00
#
_symmetry.space_group_name_H-M   'P 1'
#
loop_
_entity.id
_entity.type
_entity.pdbx_description
1 polymer ?
#
loop_
_entity_poly.entity_id
_entity_poly.type
_entity_poly.pdbx_seq_one_letter_code
_entity_poly.pdbx_strand_id
1 'polypeptide(L)'
;MNRVLFINKKFKTIIFLMILSFLLVACKKRITDADINKIVSDKNISEITWNDFDGYMYQEDKTSKLVRIYTLDNGSTLILSGALDSENPTTISIVEVNGDVTYLKDESVKDKK
;
A
#
# COMPACT_ATOMS: atom_id res chain seq x y z
N MET A 1 -48.22 15.42 -19.98
CA MET A 1 -47.00 15.14 -20.78
C MET A 1 -45.70 15.46 -20.01
N ASN A 2 -45.58 15.07 -18.73
CA ASN A 2 -44.46 15.49 -17.85
C ASN A 2 -43.71 14.36 -17.11
N ARG A 3 -44.15 13.09 -17.20
CA ARG A 3 -43.51 11.99 -16.45
C ARG A 3 -42.24 11.46 -17.12
N VAL A 4 -42.19 11.42 -18.45
CA VAL A 4 -41.04 10.91 -19.22
C VAL A 4 -39.83 11.86 -19.14
N LEU A 5 -40.07 13.17 -19.10
CA LEU A 5 -39.02 14.20 -18.94
C LEU A 5 -38.36 14.16 -17.54
N PHE A 6 -39.12 13.82 -16.50
CA PHE A 6 -38.61 13.78 -15.13
C PHE A 6 -37.72 12.55 -14.86
N ILE A 7 -38.05 11.41 -15.47
CA ILE A 7 -37.25 10.18 -15.40
C ILE A 7 -35.89 10.41 -16.06
N ASN A 8 -35.85 11.04 -17.24
CA ASN A 8 -34.60 11.33 -17.95
C ASN A 8 -33.63 12.23 -17.17
N LYS A 9 -34.13 13.19 -16.38
CA LYS A 9 -33.27 14.04 -15.52
C LYS A 9 -32.70 13.24 -14.35
N LYS A 10 -33.54 12.47 -13.64
CA LYS A 10 -33.11 11.66 -12.49
C LYS A 10 -32.16 10.53 -12.89
N PHE A 11 -32.39 9.90 -14.03
CA PHE A 11 -31.53 8.83 -14.55
C PHE A 11 -30.14 9.35 -14.93
N LYS A 12 -30.06 10.54 -15.54
CA LYS A 12 -28.77 11.22 -15.81
C LYS A 12 -28.02 11.57 -14.53
N THR A 13 -28.71 12.04 -13.48
CA THR A 13 -28.08 12.35 -12.19
C THR A 13 -27.52 11.09 -11.52
N ILE A 14 -28.24 9.97 -11.58
CA ILE A 14 -27.80 8.68 -11.01
C ILE A 14 -26.58 8.14 -11.77
N ILE A 15 -26.59 8.20 -13.11
CA ILE A 15 -25.44 7.79 -13.94
C ILE A 15 -24.23 8.68 -13.66
N PHE A 16 -24.41 10.00 -13.54
CA PHE A 16 -23.32 10.91 -13.19
C PHE A 16 -22.74 10.59 -11.80
N LEU A 17 -23.58 10.27 -10.81
CA LEU A 17 -23.14 9.83 -9.48
C LEU A 17 -22.38 8.49 -9.52
N MET A 18 -22.81 7.53 -10.34
CA MET A 18 -22.10 6.28 -10.57
C MET A 18 -20.73 6.48 -11.25
N ILE A 19 -20.66 7.34 -12.27
CA ILE A 19 -19.40 7.63 -12.96
C ILE A 19 -18.43 8.38 -12.01
N LEU A 20 -18.97 9.28 -11.18
CA LEU A 20 -18.19 10.00 -10.17
C LEU A 20 -17.65 9.07 -9.07
N SER A 21 -18.40 8.05 -8.66
CA SER A 21 -17.91 7.05 -7.70
C SER A 21 -16.87 6.10 -8.31
N PHE A 22 -16.93 5.82 -9.62
CA PHE A 22 -15.88 5.06 -10.32
C PHE A 22 -14.58 5.86 -10.55
N LEU A 23 -14.65 7.19 -10.65
CA LEU A 23 -13.45 8.06 -10.75
C LEU A 23 -12.68 8.18 -9.43
N LEU A 24 -13.25 7.73 -8.31
CA LEU A 24 -12.59 7.65 -7.01
C LEU A 24 -11.85 6.32 -6.78
N VAL A 25 -11.76 5.44 -7.80
CA VAL A 25 -10.80 4.32 -7.76
C VAL A 25 -9.41 4.94 -7.76
N ALA A 26 -8.92 5.18 -6.54
CA ALA A 26 -7.73 5.90 -6.21
C ALA A 26 -6.58 5.45 -7.10
N CYS A 27 -6.00 6.40 -7.83
CA CYS A 27 -4.73 6.25 -8.51
C CYS A 27 -3.67 6.09 -7.40
N LYS A 28 -3.57 4.88 -6.82
CA LYS A 28 -2.58 4.58 -5.79
C LYS A 28 -1.20 4.77 -6.43
N LYS A 29 -0.36 5.57 -5.77
CA LYS A 29 0.98 5.90 -6.27
C LYS A 29 1.91 4.68 -6.12
N ARG A 30 2.92 4.54 -6.99
CA ARG A 30 4.06 3.68 -6.67
C ARG A 30 4.93 4.35 -5.61
N ILE A 31 5.48 3.57 -4.71
CA ILE A 31 6.45 4.07 -3.74
C ILE A 31 7.80 4.31 -4.43
N THR A 32 8.54 5.30 -3.95
CA THR A 32 9.89 5.65 -4.45
C THR A 32 10.92 5.50 -3.33
N ASP A 33 12.20 5.42 -3.68
CA ASP A 33 13.29 5.41 -2.70
C ASP A 33 13.25 6.65 -1.77
N ALA A 34 12.90 7.81 -2.33
CA ALA A 34 12.75 9.04 -1.58
C ALA A 34 11.61 8.97 -0.55
N ASP A 35 10.50 8.33 -0.90
CA ASP A 35 9.37 8.13 0.02
C ASP A 35 9.78 7.21 1.19
N ILE A 36 10.52 6.13 0.91
CA ILE A 36 11.03 5.21 1.95
C ILE A 36 11.99 5.94 2.88
N ASN A 37 12.99 6.63 2.32
CA ASN A 37 13.97 7.38 3.10
C ASN A 37 13.31 8.44 3.97
N LYS A 38 12.25 9.09 3.47
CA LYS A 38 11.46 10.04 4.24
C LYS A 38 10.74 9.36 5.41
N ILE A 39 10.04 8.24 5.17
CA ILE A 39 9.34 7.50 6.24
C ILE A 39 10.31 7.06 7.34
N VAL A 40 11.48 6.53 6.96
CA VAL A 40 12.52 6.06 7.88
C VAL A 40 13.23 7.22 8.60
N SER A 41 13.26 8.41 8.01
CA SER A 41 13.85 9.59 8.66
C SER A 41 12.86 10.28 9.61
N ASP A 42 11.58 10.32 9.24
CA ASP A 42 10.51 10.97 10.02
C ASP A 42 10.12 10.14 11.26
N LYS A 43 10.34 8.83 11.23
CA LYS A 43 10.02 7.89 12.31
C LYS A 43 11.18 6.96 12.60
N ASN A 44 11.34 6.57 13.86
CA ASN A 44 12.26 5.48 14.19
C ASN A 44 11.78 4.19 13.49
N ILE A 45 12.70 3.38 12.96
CA ILE A 45 12.38 2.16 12.20
C ILE A 45 11.49 1.18 13.01
N SER A 46 11.60 1.18 14.34
CA SER A 46 10.76 0.36 15.23
C SER A 46 9.30 0.80 15.30
N GLU A 47 9.02 2.07 15.01
CA GLU A 47 7.71 2.71 15.09
C GLU A 47 6.96 2.74 13.75
N ILE A 48 7.60 2.25 12.68
CA ILE A 48 6.98 2.14 11.37
C ILE A 48 5.83 1.13 11.43
N THR A 49 4.70 1.54 10.89
CA THR A 49 3.44 0.78 10.85
C THR A 49 3.04 0.45 9.42
N TRP A 50 2.07 -0.44 9.24
CA TRP A 50 1.50 -0.74 7.92
C TRP A 50 0.86 0.47 7.24
N ASN A 51 0.24 1.35 8.05
CA ASN A 51 -0.51 2.51 7.58
C ASN A 51 0.38 3.59 6.98
N ASP A 52 1.68 3.60 7.33
CA ASP A 52 2.66 4.49 6.73
C ASP A 52 2.80 4.26 5.21
N PHE A 53 2.30 3.13 4.72
CA PHE A 53 2.37 2.72 3.32
C PHE A 53 1.00 2.57 2.63
N ASP A 54 -0.12 2.89 3.28
CA ASP A 54 -1.47 2.64 2.74
C ASP A 54 -1.81 3.44 1.48
N GLY A 55 -1.12 4.56 1.27
CA GLY A 55 -1.23 5.40 0.07
C GLY A 55 -0.59 4.81 -1.19
N TYR A 56 0.18 3.72 -1.06
CA TYR A 56 0.91 3.12 -2.16
C TYR A 56 0.24 1.83 -2.67
N MET A 57 0.53 1.49 -3.93
CA MET A 57 0.15 0.18 -4.48
C MET A 57 1.02 -0.92 -3.88
N TYR A 58 0.36 -1.97 -3.37
CA TYR A 58 1.02 -3.19 -2.93
C TYR A 58 0.24 -4.42 -3.38
N GLN A 59 0.96 -5.54 -3.45
CA GLN A 59 0.41 -6.88 -3.51
C GLN A 59 0.44 -7.47 -2.11
N GLU A 60 -0.59 -8.24 -1.76
CA GLU A 60 -0.72 -8.86 -0.45
C GLU A 60 -0.62 -10.38 -0.59
N ASP A 61 0.23 -11.00 0.22
CA ASP A 61 0.31 -12.46 0.36
C ASP A 61 -0.12 -12.83 1.79
N LYS A 62 -1.10 -13.74 1.89
CA LYS A 62 -1.72 -14.21 3.16
C LYS A 62 -1.55 -15.70 3.38
N THR A 63 -0.40 -16.27 3.04
CA THR A 63 -0.16 -17.70 3.25
C THR A 63 -0.06 -18.09 4.72
N SER A 64 0.76 -17.41 5.52
CA SER A 64 0.95 -17.73 6.96
C SER A 64 1.32 -16.52 7.83
N LYS A 65 1.73 -15.43 7.21
CA LYS A 65 2.09 -14.15 7.79
C LYS A 65 1.50 -13.06 6.90
N LEU A 66 1.23 -11.89 7.45
CA LEU A 66 0.85 -10.74 6.65
C LEU A 66 2.09 -10.24 5.91
N VAL A 67 2.05 -10.26 4.58
CA VAL A 67 3.12 -9.73 3.73
C VAL A 67 2.55 -8.71 2.75
N ARG A 68 3.14 -7.52 2.72
CA ARG A 68 2.85 -6.48 1.72
C ARG A 68 4.09 -6.23 0.87
N ILE A 69 3.91 -6.36 -0.44
CA ILE A 69 4.96 -6.26 -1.45
C ILE A 69 4.69 -5.02 -2.30
N TYR A 70 5.64 -4.07 -2.30
CA TYR A 70 5.55 -2.81 -3.02
C TYR A 70 6.60 -2.80 -4.13
N THR A 71 6.18 -2.60 -5.37
CA THR A 71 7.10 -2.39 -6.50
C THR A 71 7.48 -0.91 -6.58
N LEU A 72 8.77 -0.63 -6.49
CA LEU A 72 9.31 0.73 -6.59
C LEU A 72 9.32 1.20 -8.06
N ASP A 73 9.55 2.49 -8.26
CA ASP A 73 9.73 3.10 -9.58
C ASP A 73 11.01 2.67 -10.29
N ASN A 74 12.08 2.40 -9.52
CA ASN A 74 13.36 1.87 -10.02
C ASN A 74 13.32 0.36 -10.39
N GLY A 75 12.22 -0.33 -10.10
CA GLY A 75 12.04 -1.78 -10.35
C GLY A 75 12.40 -2.69 -9.18
N SER A 76 13.04 -2.15 -8.13
CA SER A 76 13.29 -2.86 -6.86
C SER A 76 11.97 -3.09 -6.11
N THR A 77 12.00 -3.94 -5.08
CA THR A 77 10.81 -4.37 -4.35
C THR A 77 10.99 -4.16 -2.86
N LEU A 78 10.11 -3.37 -2.24
CA LEU A 78 10.01 -3.23 -0.79
C LEU A 78 9.05 -4.31 -0.26
N ILE A 79 9.51 -5.07 0.73
CA ILE A 79 8.75 -6.14 1.37
C ILE A 79 8.61 -5.84 2.85
N LEU A 80 7.36 -5.72 3.30
CA LEU A 80 6.99 -5.65 4.70
C LEU A 80 6.37 -6.98 5.10
N SER A 81 6.79 -7.54 6.24
CA SER A 81 6.17 -8.76 6.79
C SER A 81 6.01 -8.72 8.31
N GLY A 82 4.94 -9.33 8.79
CA GLY A 82 4.59 -9.40 10.21
C GLY A 82 3.45 -10.38 10.47
N ALA A 83 3.09 -10.54 11.74
CA ALA A 83 2.06 -11.50 12.14
C ALA A 83 0.64 -10.98 11.83
N LEU A 84 0.35 -9.75 12.23
CA LEU A 84 -0.99 -9.14 12.21
C LEU A 84 -0.92 -7.68 11.72
N ASP A 85 -2.05 -7.15 11.24
CA ASP A 85 -2.17 -5.73 10.84
C ASP A 85 -2.21 -4.77 12.04
N SER A 86 -2.62 -5.27 13.22
CA SER A 86 -2.69 -4.54 14.48
C SER A 86 -1.34 -4.34 15.15
N GLU A 87 -0.29 -5.00 14.64
CA GLU A 87 1.08 -4.92 15.14
C GLU A 87 1.98 -4.28 14.09
N ASN A 88 3.14 -3.74 14.49
CA ASN A 88 4.10 -3.21 13.53
C ASN A 88 4.69 -4.34 12.66
N PRO A 89 5.07 -4.08 11.40
CA PRO A 89 5.85 -5.02 10.62
C PRO A 89 7.10 -5.46 11.37
N THR A 90 7.31 -6.77 11.47
CA THR A 90 8.50 -7.36 12.12
C THR A 90 9.74 -7.25 11.24
N THR A 91 9.54 -7.28 9.91
CA THR A 91 10.62 -7.20 8.93
C THR A 91 10.26 -6.17 7.86
N ILE A 92 11.24 -5.35 7.50
CA ILE A 92 11.17 -4.38 6.41
C ILE A 92 12.45 -4.53 5.61
N SER A 93 12.33 -4.87 4.32
CA SER A 93 13.48 -5.14 3.45
C SER A 93 13.25 -4.62 2.05
N ILE A 94 14.34 -4.26 1.36
CA ILE A 94 14.36 -3.88 -0.05
C ILE A 94 15.12 -4.96 -0.80
N VAL A 95 14.50 -5.52 -1.83
CA VAL A 95 15.11 -6.44 -2.79
C VAL A 95 15.40 -5.66 -4.06
N GLU A 96 16.68 -5.48 -4.36
CA GLU A 96 17.15 -4.77 -5.54
C GLU A 96 16.89 -5.59 -6.82
N VAL A 97 16.89 -4.92 -7.98
CA VAL A 97 16.68 -5.58 -9.29
C VAL A 97 17.70 -6.69 -9.57
N ASN A 98 18.91 -6.57 -9.03
CA ASN A 98 19.97 -7.57 -9.15
C ASN A 98 19.81 -8.77 -8.19
N GLY A 99 18.82 -8.72 -7.30
CA GLY A 99 18.55 -9.75 -6.28
C GLY A 99 19.21 -9.51 -4.92
N ASP A 100 19.98 -8.42 -4.75
CA ASP A 100 20.57 -8.07 -3.46
C ASP A 100 19.47 -7.65 -2.47
N VAL A 101 19.63 -8.01 -1.20
CA VAL A 101 18.63 -7.72 -0.16
C VAL A 101 19.21 -6.80 0.91
N THR A 102 18.58 -5.66 1.12
CA THR A 102 18.88 -4.72 2.20
C THR A 102 17.78 -4.80 3.25
N TYR A 103 18.13 -5.20 4.48
CA TYR A 103 17.21 -5.21 5.61
C TYR A 103 17.25 -3.86 6.33
N LEU A 104 16.11 -3.17 6.35
CA LEU A 104 15.92 -1.95 7.14
C LEU A 104 15.53 -2.30 8.58
N LYS A 105 14.74 -3.36 8.75
CA LYS A 105 14.33 -3.93 10.03
C LYS A 105 14.28 -5.45 9.90
N ASP A 106 14.87 -6.16 10.86
CA ASP A 106 14.73 -7.61 10.99
C ASP A 106 14.69 -8.02 12.47
N GLU A 107 13.50 -8.38 12.96
CA GLU A 107 13.30 -8.87 14.32
C GLU A 107 13.33 -10.40 14.41
N SER A 108 13.34 -11.11 13.27
CA SER A 108 13.40 -12.57 13.18
C SER A 108 14.70 -13.16 13.72
N VAL A 109 15.75 -12.33 13.82
CA VAL A 109 17.09 -12.73 14.28
C VAL A 109 17.19 -12.76 15.80
N LYS A 110 16.22 -12.19 16.54
CA LYS A 110 16.30 -12.07 18.01
C LYS A 110 15.96 -13.36 18.77
N ASP A 111 15.31 -14.34 18.15
CA ASP A 111 14.89 -15.59 18.81
C ASP A 111 15.92 -16.74 18.74
N LYS A 112 17.18 -16.47 18.36
CA LYS A 112 18.26 -17.47 18.31
C LYS A 112 19.34 -17.26 19.39
N LYS A 113 18.97 -16.92 20.63
CA LYS A 113 19.93 -16.86 21.73
C LYS A 113 19.45 -17.57 22.99
#